data_AF-A0A444XM71-F1
#
_entry.id   AF-A0A444XM71-F1
#
_cell.length_a   1.000
_cell.length_b   1.000
_cell.length_c   1.000
_cell.angle_alpha   90.00
_cell.angle_beta   90.00
_cell.angle_gamma   90.00
#
_symmetry.space_group_name_H-M   'P 1'
#
loop_
_entity.id
_entity.type
_entity.pdbx_description
1 polymer ?
#
loop_
_entity_poly.entity_id
_entity_poly.type
_entity_poly.pdbx_seq_one_letter_code
_entity_poly.pdbx_strand_id
1 'polypeptide(L)'
;MAYLEPHFNPNKMKHGAPGDQICHAGDLENIVANADGVAEATIVDNQIPLIGPNPVVGRALVVHELEDDLGKGGKELSLSTGNAGGRLACGMKNFMNNSSSILFKYINQSIPSDYILFDAL
;
A
#
# COMPACT_ATOMS: atom_id res chain seq x y z
N MET A 1 2.11 -7.25 14.08
CA MET A 1 3.13 -6.86 13.08
C MET A 1 3.86 -5.56 13.48
N ALA A 2 4.34 -5.46 14.72
CA ALA A 2 4.82 -4.20 15.30
C ALA A 2 6.26 -3.78 14.91
N TYR A 3 6.93 -4.54 14.03
CA TYR A 3 8.31 -4.30 13.58
C TYR A 3 8.40 -3.81 12.13
N LEU A 4 7.26 -3.50 11.52
CA LEU A 4 7.19 -3.04 10.15
C LEU A 4 7.38 -1.52 10.13
N GLU A 5 8.23 -1.03 9.23
CA GLU A 5 8.59 0.39 9.08
C GLU A 5 7.39 1.27 8.66
N PRO A 6 7.48 2.62 8.73
CA PRO A 6 6.50 3.54 8.11
C PRO A 6 6.39 3.34 6.59
N HIS A 7 5.44 4.04 5.94
CA HIS A 7 5.30 4.02 4.47
C HIS A 7 6.63 4.37 3.81
N PHE A 8 6.93 3.73 2.68
CA PHE A 8 8.17 3.95 1.97
C PHE A 8 8.27 5.38 1.45
N ASN A 9 9.10 6.19 2.10
CA ASN A 9 9.15 7.63 1.87
C ASN A 9 10.59 8.16 1.69
N PRO A 10 11.28 7.78 0.60
CA PRO A 10 12.65 8.23 0.36
C PRO A 10 12.76 9.76 0.15
N ASN A 11 11.66 10.39 -0.27
CA ASN A 11 11.60 11.81 -0.60
C ASN A 11 11.09 12.69 0.57
N LYS A 12 10.76 12.09 1.72
CA LYS A 12 10.23 12.79 2.91
C LYS A 12 8.99 13.64 2.64
N MET A 13 8.10 13.11 1.80
CA MET A 13 6.83 13.71 1.46
C MET A 13 5.78 13.41 2.54
N LYS A 14 4.62 14.07 2.45
CA LYS A 14 3.44 13.67 3.23
C LYS A 14 2.70 12.56 2.48
N HIS A 15 1.87 11.82 3.21
CA HIS A 15 0.93 10.87 2.66
C HIS A 15 -0.04 11.52 1.68
N GLY A 16 -0.41 10.81 0.61
CA GLY A 16 -1.36 11.28 -0.39
C GLY A 16 -1.80 10.18 -1.36
N ALA A 17 -2.64 10.52 -2.34
CA ALA A 17 -3.00 9.56 -3.38
C ALA A 17 -1.79 9.34 -4.34
N PRO A 18 -1.64 8.16 -4.95
CA PRO A 18 -0.57 7.85 -5.92
C PRO A 18 -0.49 8.83 -7.11
N GLY A 19 -1.60 9.48 -7.46
CA GLY A 19 -1.66 10.50 -8.52
C GLY A 19 -1.34 11.93 -8.06
N ASP A 20 -1.19 12.16 -6.75
CA ASP A 20 -0.92 13.49 -6.20
C ASP A 20 0.58 13.83 -6.33
N GLN A 21 0.89 15.11 -6.53
CA GLN A 21 2.28 15.60 -6.53
C GLN A 21 3.00 15.40 -5.19
N ILE A 22 2.22 15.25 -4.12
CA ILE A 22 2.69 15.01 -2.76
C ILE A 22 2.02 13.72 -2.29
N CYS A 23 2.79 12.63 -2.32
CA CYS A 23 2.49 11.36 -1.71
C CYS A 23 3.81 10.69 -1.31
N HIS A 24 3.76 9.67 -0.44
CA HIS A 24 4.90 8.79 -0.29
C HIS A 24 5.08 7.97 -1.55
N ALA A 25 6.32 7.54 -1.82
CA ALA A 25 6.55 6.64 -2.94
C ALA A 25 5.80 5.31 -2.74
N GLY A 26 5.66 4.87 -1.49
CA GLY A 26 4.95 3.65 -1.09
C GLY A 26 3.43 3.71 -1.09
N ASP A 27 2.78 4.84 -1.37
CA ASP A 27 1.32 4.93 -1.37
C ASP A 27 0.78 4.36 -2.70
N LEU A 28 0.07 3.22 -2.68
CA LEU A 28 -0.29 2.46 -3.90
C LEU A 28 -1.81 2.38 -4.19
N GLU A 29 -2.63 3.20 -3.54
CA GLU A 29 -4.11 3.24 -3.60
C GLU A 29 -4.82 2.25 -2.66
N ASN A 30 -6.12 2.44 -2.48
CA ASN A 30 -7.01 1.47 -1.86
C ASN A 30 -7.32 0.30 -2.82
N ILE A 31 -7.45 -0.90 -2.28
CA ILE A 31 -7.96 -2.10 -2.97
C ILE A 31 -9.30 -2.52 -2.39
N VAL A 32 -10.15 -3.16 -3.20
CA VAL A 32 -11.50 -3.59 -2.79
C VAL A 32 -11.58 -5.11 -2.73
N ALA A 33 -12.05 -5.63 -1.60
CA ALA A 33 -12.41 -7.03 -1.47
C ALA A 33 -13.82 -7.31 -1.99
N ASN A 34 -14.01 -8.43 -2.68
CA ASN A 34 -15.34 -8.89 -3.10
C ASN A 34 -16.14 -9.47 -1.92
N ALA A 35 -17.36 -9.94 -2.18
CA ALA A 35 -18.25 -10.51 -1.16
C ALA A 35 -17.68 -11.78 -0.46
N ASP A 36 -16.69 -12.44 -1.07
CA ASP A 36 -16.01 -13.60 -0.50
C ASP A 36 -14.74 -13.21 0.30
N GLY A 37 -14.48 -11.91 0.45
CA GLY A 37 -13.29 -11.39 1.13
C GLY A 37 -11.99 -11.52 0.31
N VAL A 38 -12.11 -11.61 -1.03
CA VAL A 38 -10.97 -11.70 -1.95
C VAL A 38 -10.74 -10.35 -2.62
N ALA A 39 -9.54 -9.81 -2.47
CA ALA A 39 -9.07 -8.63 -3.20
C ALA A 39 -8.00 -9.04 -4.22
N GLU A 40 -8.27 -8.78 -5.50
CA GLU A 40 -7.30 -8.93 -6.59
C GLU A 40 -7.02 -7.55 -7.19
N ALA A 41 -5.76 -7.14 -7.16
CA ALA A 41 -5.35 -5.84 -7.66
C ALA A 41 -4.15 -5.96 -8.58
N THR A 42 -4.21 -5.22 -9.68
CA THR A 42 -3.06 -4.95 -10.56
C THR A 42 -2.77 -3.47 -10.46
N ILE A 43 -1.65 -3.13 -9.84
CA ILE A 43 -1.23 -1.75 -9.65
C ILE A 43 0.00 -1.50 -10.54
N VAL A 44 -0.06 -0.40 -11.28
CA VAL A 44 1.05 0.12 -12.07
C VAL A 44 1.49 1.41 -11.41
N ASP A 45 2.67 1.38 -10.80
CA ASP A 45 3.28 2.55 -10.17
C ASP A 45 4.53 2.98 -10.95
N ASN A 46 4.73 4.30 -11.04
CA ASN A 46 5.87 4.90 -11.73
C ASN A 46 6.84 5.60 -10.76
N GLN A 47 6.53 5.60 -9.46
CA GLN A 47 7.32 6.28 -8.43
C GLN A 47 8.40 5.37 -7.85
N ILE A 48 8.09 4.08 -7.65
CA ILE A 48 9.01 3.11 -7.09
C ILE A 48 9.52 2.17 -8.18
N PRO A 49 10.83 2.14 -8.43
CA PRO A 49 11.39 1.20 -9.37
C PRO A 49 11.47 -0.21 -8.77
N LEU A 50 11.49 -1.21 -9.64
CA LEU A 50 11.77 -2.59 -9.21
C LEU A 50 13.26 -2.83 -8.91
N ILE A 51 14.13 -2.06 -9.54
CA ILE A 51 15.60 -2.16 -9.46
C ILE A 51 16.24 -0.78 -9.44
N GLY A 52 17.49 -0.71 -8.97
CA GLY A 52 18.22 0.56 -8.88
C GLY A 52 18.03 1.22 -7.51
N PRO A 53 18.21 2.55 -7.41
CA PRO A 53 18.06 3.25 -6.14
C PRO A 53 16.63 3.13 -5.62
N ASN A 54 16.48 2.93 -4.30
CA ASN A 54 15.17 2.93 -3.64
C ASN A 54 14.16 1.90 -4.21
N PRO A 55 14.54 0.62 -4.41
CA PRO A 55 13.65 -0.34 -5.06
C PRO A 55 12.54 -0.82 -4.11
N VAL A 56 11.41 -1.23 -4.69
CA VAL A 56 10.32 -1.92 -3.94
C VAL A 56 10.68 -3.37 -3.58
N VAL A 57 11.63 -3.97 -4.30
CA VAL A 57 12.07 -5.34 -4.02
C VAL A 57 12.76 -5.40 -2.67
N GLY A 58 12.43 -6.44 -1.88
CA GLY A 58 12.93 -6.60 -0.51
C GLY A 58 12.12 -5.82 0.53
N ARG A 59 11.11 -5.05 0.09
CA ARG A 59 10.14 -4.40 0.97
C ARG A 59 8.90 -5.26 1.19
N ALA A 60 8.19 -4.95 2.26
CA ALA A 60 6.88 -5.54 2.53
C ALA A 60 5.80 -4.69 1.87
N LEU A 61 4.84 -5.36 1.24
CA LEU A 61 3.56 -4.80 0.85
C LEU A 61 2.56 -5.09 1.97
N VAL A 62 1.80 -4.09 2.41
CA VAL A 62 0.91 -4.19 3.57
C VAL A 62 -0.53 -3.87 3.18
N VAL A 63 -1.45 -4.57 3.83
CA VAL A 63 -2.90 -4.47 3.71
C VAL A 63 -3.41 -4.01 5.08
N HIS A 64 -4.07 -2.85 5.13
CA HIS A 64 -4.57 -2.24 6.38
C HIS A 64 -6.03 -2.59 6.69
N GLU A 65 -6.52 -2.15 7.84
CA GLU A 65 -7.84 -2.49 8.36
C GLU A 65 -8.96 -1.59 7.82
N LEU A 66 -8.64 -0.33 7.54
CA LEU A 66 -9.58 0.70 7.13
C LEU A 66 -9.18 1.30 5.79
N GLU A 67 -10.15 1.99 5.18
CA GLU A 67 -9.95 2.81 4.00
C GLU A 67 -8.93 3.91 4.25
N ASP A 68 -7.99 4.07 3.32
CA ASP A 68 -7.09 5.21 3.26
C ASP A 68 -7.87 6.46 2.84
N ASP A 69 -7.80 7.52 3.64
CA ASP A 69 -8.43 8.81 3.36
C ASP A 69 -7.66 9.69 2.35
N LEU A 70 -6.57 9.17 1.79
CA LEU A 70 -5.67 9.74 0.79
C LEU A 70 -5.05 11.07 1.22
N GLY A 71 -4.87 11.26 2.53
CA GLY A 71 -4.38 12.51 3.12
C GLY A 71 -5.44 13.61 3.17
N LYS A 72 -6.69 13.30 2.82
CA LYS A 72 -7.78 14.27 2.61
C LYS A 72 -8.85 14.20 3.70
N GLY A 73 -8.71 13.28 4.67
CA GLY A 73 -9.69 13.08 5.75
C GLY A 73 -9.65 14.12 6.88
N GLY A 74 -8.58 14.94 6.96
CA GLY A 74 -8.45 15.97 7.99
C GLY A 74 -8.25 15.44 9.42
N LYS A 75 -7.88 14.17 9.57
CA LYS A 75 -7.56 13.53 10.84
C LYS A 75 -6.06 13.65 11.14
N GLU A 76 -5.70 13.41 12.41
CA GLU A 76 -4.30 13.48 12.86
C GLU A 76 -3.35 12.61 12.02
N LEU A 77 -3.81 11.41 11.64
CA LEU A 77 -3.01 10.43 10.89
C LEU A 77 -3.22 10.50 9.36
N SER A 78 -4.05 11.41 8.85
CA SER A 78 -4.33 11.49 7.40
C SER A 78 -3.04 11.74 6.61
N LEU A 79 -2.23 12.72 7.05
CA LEU A 79 -1.00 13.12 6.34
C LEU A 79 0.20 12.20 6.58
N SER A 80 0.06 11.15 7.41
CA SER A 80 1.13 10.20 7.71
C SER A 80 0.83 8.78 7.24
N THR A 81 -0.39 8.29 7.39
CA THR A 81 -0.75 6.90 7.07
C THR A 81 -2.15 6.77 6.47
N GLY A 82 -2.73 7.86 5.97
CA GLY A 82 -4.09 7.85 5.43
C GLY A 82 -5.18 7.53 6.44
N ASN A 83 -4.86 7.52 7.74
CA ASN A 83 -5.75 7.02 8.78
C ASN A 83 -6.30 5.58 8.51
N ALA A 84 -5.51 4.71 7.87
CA ALA A 84 -5.94 3.38 7.43
C ALA A 84 -6.04 2.30 8.54
N GLY A 85 -5.84 2.66 9.81
CA GLY A 85 -6.00 1.73 10.93
C GLY A 85 -4.85 0.72 11.10
N GLY A 86 -5.16 -0.47 11.60
CA GLY A 86 -4.18 -1.52 11.87
C GLY A 86 -3.69 -2.24 10.61
N ARG A 87 -2.60 -3.02 10.73
CA ARG A 87 -2.04 -3.83 9.63
C ARG A 87 -2.58 -5.26 9.69
N LEU A 88 -3.36 -5.66 8.70
CA LEU A 88 -4.01 -6.98 8.64
C LEU A 88 -3.09 -8.05 8.05
N ALA A 89 -2.32 -7.71 7.01
CA ALA A 89 -1.40 -8.64 6.37
C ALA A 89 -0.20 -7.92 5.77
N CYS A 90 0.91 -8.65 5.63
CA CYS A 90 2.09 -8.20 4.94
C CYS A 90 2.68 -9.32 4.08
N GLY A 91 3.23 -8.99 2.92
CA GLY A 91 3.91 -9.92 2.04
C GLY A 91 5.17 -9.30 1.45
N MET A 92 6.28 -10.04 1.43
CA MET A 92 7.50 -9.56 0.79
C MET A 92 7.44 -9.79 -0.72
N LYS A 93 7.81 -8.77 -1.51
CA LYS A 93 8.04 -8.98 -2.94
C LYS A 93 9.41 -9.64 -3.14
N ASN A 94 9.37 -10.93 -3.46
CA ASN A 94 10.53 -11.66 -3.98
C ASN A 94 10.62 -11.48 -5.50
N PHE A 95 11.84 -11.49 -6.06
CA PHE A 95 12.06 -11.44 -7.50
C PHE A 95 11.35 -12.64 -8.19
N MET A 96 10.28 -12.35 -8.91
CA MET A 96 9.58 -13.33 -9.76
C MET A 96 9.45 -12.71 -11.15
N ASN A 97 10.50 -12.91 -11.96
CA ASN A 97 10.59 -12.58 -13.39
C ASN A 97 10.49 -11.08 -13.76
N ASN A 98 10.98 -10.72 -14.95
CA ASN A 98 11.16 -9.36 -15.49
C ASN A 98 9.84 -8.56 -15.73
N SER A 99 8.81 -8.73 -14.90
CA SER A 99 7.54 -8.00 -15.04
C SER A 99 7.56 -6.71 -14.22
N SER A 100 7.27 -5.59 -14.87
CA SER A 100 7.10 -4.26 -14.27
C SER A 100 5.87 -4.13 -13.37
N SER A 101 4.95 -5.09 -13.43
CA SER A 101 3.69 -5.10 -12.69
C SER A 101 3.79 -5.92 -11.41
N ILE A 102 3.16 -5.43 -10.34
CA ILE A 102 2.93 -6.20 -9.11
C ILE A 102 1.52 -6.76 -9.20
N LEU A 103 1.40 -8.08 -9.28
CA LEU A 103 0.13 -8.77 -9.04
C LEU A 103 0.07 -9.11 -7.56
N PHE A 104 -0.88 -8.51 -6.85
CA PHE A 104 -1.15 -8.81 -5.45
C PHE A 104 -2.52 -9.45 -5.32
N LYS A 105 -2.56 -10.61 -4.66
CA LYS A 105 -3.79 -11.33 -4.34
C LYS A 105 -3.85 -11.53 -2.84
N TYR A 106 -4.88 -10.97 -2.23
CA TYR A 106 -5.17 -11.13 -0.81
C TYR A 106 -6.51 -11.82 -0.62
N ILE A 107 -6.54 -12.79 0.29
CA ILE A 107 -7.71 -13.59 0.61
C ILE A 107 -7.89 -13.53 2.11
N ASN A 108 -8.96 -12.89 2.58
CA ASN A 108 -9.35 -12.94 3.98
C ASN A 108 -10.87 -13.03 4.10
N GLN A 109 -11.35 -14.19 4.53
CA GLN A 109 -12.77 -14.47 4.71
C GLN A 109 -13.44 -13.67 5.84
N SER A 110 -12.67 -12.86 6.58
CA SER A 110 -13.14 -12.11 7.75
C SER A 110 -13.33 -10.62 7.50
N ILE A 111 -12.99 -10.10 6.32
CA ILE A 111 -13.11 -8.67 6.03
C ILE A 111 -14.45 -8.40 5.34
N PRO A 112 -15.37 -7.62 5.96
CA PRO A 112 -16.51 -7.08 5.25
C PRO A 112 -16.01 -6.16 4.14
N SER A 113 -16.64 -6.21 2.97
CA SER A 113 -16.41 -5.52 1.68
C SER A 113 -15.87 -4.06 1.68
N ASP A 114 -14.78 -3.79 2.37
CA ASP A 114 -14.28 -2.46 2.63
C ASP A 114 -12.92 -2.26 1.96
N TYR A 115 -12.65 -1.01 1.60
CA TYR A 115 -11.42 -0.54 1.00
C TYR A 115 -10.26 -0.75 1.97
N ILE A 116 -9.14 -1.24 1.45
CA ILE A 116 -7.95 -1.49 2.24
C ILE A 116 -6.78 -0.74 1.61
N LEU A 117 -6.05 0.05 2.40
CA LEU A 117 -4.77 0.62 1.98
C LEU A 117 -3.81 -0.49 1.55
N PHE A 118 -3.19 -0.29 0.39
CA PHE A 118 -2.04 -1.05 -0.05
C PHE A 118 -0.81 -0.14 -0.10
N ASP A 119 0.21 -0.44 0.71
CA ASP A 119 1.44 0.36 0.73
C ASP A 119 2.69 -0.51 0.75
N ALA A 120 3.78 0.02 0.21
CA ALA A 120 5.12 -0.52 0.40
C ALA A 120 5.79 0.15 1.60
N LEU A 121 6.44 -0.63 2.47
CA LEU A 121 7.19 -0.14 3.63
C LEU A 121 8.69 0.04 3.36
#